data_AF-A0A2A2PF53-F1
#
_entry.id   AF-A0A2A2PF53-F1
#
_cell.length_a   1.000
_cell.length_b   1.000
_cell.length_c   1.000
_cell.angle_alpha   90.00
_cell.angle_beta   90.00
_cell.angle_gamma   90.00
#
_symmetry.space_group_name_H-M   'P 1'
#
loop_
_entity.id
_entity.type
_entity.pdbx_description
1 polymer ?
#
loop_
_entity_poly.entity_id
_entity_poly.type
_entity_poly.pdbx_seq_one_letter_code
_entity_poly.pdbx_strand_id
1 'polypeptide(L)'
;MVQPTKTTSTTQAAKSTGASGKTTKTNQVVVSGAYMEILVGGPYTRDKEEHPFGHAALHVVVGSKDITYDFGRYGKTWGTFDSEGEGVLNVWTSFKAYISGENSLGRTTTGFVYFLDSATAEAVIAHFDGIVAQKKELRRKTATSARYVLPSNYHPTTNNCTTVTIAGAKISGKPIVQNPSKYSEMRGLSFLERQAARTQTKPQDGIFMPADLQAMLEGNTEAHYDKKNVYK
;
A
#
# COMPACT_ATOMS: atom_id res chain seq x y z
N MET A 1 -0.09 11.37 -35.94
CA MET A 1 0.42 10.22 -35.14
C MET A 1 -0.76 9.45 -34.57
N VAL A 2 -0.88 8.16 -34.87
CA VAL A 2 -1.98 7.32 -34.36
C VAL A 2 -1.58 6.80 -32.99
N GLN A 3 -2.34 7.16 -31.96
CA GLN A 3 -2.10 6.69 -30.59
C GLN A 3 -2.34 5.17 -30.51
N PRO A 4 -1.37 4.37 -30.01
CA PRO A 4 -1.53 2.93 -29.91
C PRO A 4 -2.65 2.59 -28.91
N THR A 5 -3.44 1.56 -29.25
CA THR A 5 -4.46 1.04 -28.34
C THR A 5 -3.75 0.10 -27.37
N LYS A 6 -3.78 0.43 -26.07
CA LYS A 6 -3.11 -0.34 -25.03
C LYS A 6 -4.11 -1.32 -24.40
N THR A 7 -3.87 -2.61 -24.57
CA THR A 7 -4.67 -3.66 -23.93
C THR A 7 -3.81 -4.30 -22.84
N THR A 8 -4.30 -4.26 -21.60
CA THR A 8 -3.61 -4.84 -20.45
C THR A 8 -4.10 -6.27 -20.26
N SER A 9 -3.17 -7.24 -20.13
CA SER A 9 -3.49 -8.64 -19.85
C SER A 9 -2.42 -9.21 -18.91
N THR A 10 -2.79 -10.14 -18.04
CA THR A 10 -1.83 -10.85 -17.20
C THR A 10 -1.18 -12.00 -17.96
N THR A 11 0.00 -12.46 -17.53
CA THR A 11 0.78 -13.53 -18.20
C THR A 11 -0.01 -14.82 -18.39
N GLN A 12 -0.93 -15.11 -17.48
CA GLN A 12 -1.79 -16.29 -17.54
C GLN A 12 -2.91 -16.12 -18.58
N ALA A 13 -3.59 -14.98 -18.60
CA ALA A 13 -4.64 -14.66 -19.58
C ALA A 13 -4.10 -14.50 -21.01
N ALA A 14 -2.88 -13.95 -21.16
CA ALA A 14 -2.21 -13.87 -22.45
C ALA A 14 -1.86 -15.26 -23.02
N LYS A 15 -1.53 -16.24 -22.14
CA LYS A 15 -1.21 -17.62 -22.53
C LYS A 15 -2.45 -18.47 -22.87
N SER A 16 -3.58 -18.27 -22.20
CA SER A 16 -4.77 -19.13 -22.35
C SER A 16 -5.75 -18.68 -23.43
N THR A 17 -5.86 -17.37 -23.67
CA THR A 17 -6.96 -16.78 -24.46
C THR A 17 -6.50 -15.89 -25.61
N GLY A 18 -5.20 -15.58 -25.68
CA GLY A 18 -4.67 -14.56 -26.60
C GLY A 18 -5.12 -13.14 -26.24
N ALA A 19 -4.51 -12.14 -26.86
CA ALA A 19 -4.91 -10.73 -26.70
C ALA A 19 -5.52 -10.23 -28.01
N SER A 20 -6.76 -9.73 -27.97
CA SER A 20 -7.41 -9.15 -29.15
C SER A 20 -6.76 -7.81 -29.52
N GLY A 21 -6.38 -7.66 -30.79
CA GLY A 21 -5.78 -6.45 -31.36
C GLY A 21 -6.53 -5.97 -32.60
N LYS A 22 -6.44 -4.67 -32.92
CA LYS A 22 -6.97 -4.13 -34.18
C LYS A 22 -5.95 -4.37 -35.30
N THR A 23 -6.38 -5.00 -36.39
CA THR A 23 -5.54 -5.41 -37.53
C THR A 23 -4.86 -4.25 -38.28
N THR A 24 -5.29 -3.00 -38.07
CA THR A 24 -4.76 -1.80 -38.74
C THR A 24 -3.98 -0.86 -37.82
N LYS A 25 -3.70 -1.28 -36.58
CA LYS A 25 -2.92 -0.49 -35.62
C LYS A 25 -1.80 -1.34 -35.01
N THR A 26 -0.69 -0.69 -34.68
CA THR A 26 0.30 -1.28 -33.77
C THR A 26 -0.38 -1.54 -32.42
N ASN A 27 -0.47 -2.81 -32.03
CA ASN A 27 -1.00 -3.23 -30.74
C ASN A 27 0.19 -3.48 -29.79
N GLN A 28 0.22 -2.81 -28.65
CA GLN A 28 1.12 -3.17 -27.55
C GLN A 28 0.37 -4.09 -26.60
N VAL A 29 0.80 -5.34 -26.52
CA VAL A 29 0.36 -6.26 -25.47
C VAL A 29 1.31 -6.10 -24.30
N VAL A 30 0.85 -5.47 -23.22
CA VAL A 30 1.60 -5.43 -21.97
C VAL A 30 1.15 -6.61 -21.14
N VAL A 31 2.01 -7.61 -21.09
CA VAL A 31 1.87 -8.76 -20.20
C VAL A 31 2.51 -8.38 -18.88
N SER A 32 1.73 -7.91 -17.90
CA SER A 32 2.27 -7.71 -16.55
C SER A 32 2.22 -9.04 -15.80
N GLY A 33 3.39 -9.51 -15.37
CA GLY A 33 3.51 -10.60 -14.39
C GLY A 33 2.84 -10.26 -13.08
N ALA A 34 2.79 -11.23 -12.16
CA ALA A 34 2.33 -10.96 -10.82
C ALA A 34 3.28 -9.95 -10.14
N TYR A 35 2.73 -9.03 -9.36
CA TYR A 35 3.53 -8.05 -8.64
C TYR A 35 2.85 -7.62 -7.36
N MET A 36 3.66 -7.09 -6.45
CA MET A 36 3.19 -6.22 -5.40
C MET A 36 3.74 -4.80 -5.61
N GLU A 37 3.03 -3.80 -5.13
CA GLU A 37 3.39 -2.41 -5.18
C GLU A 37 3.19 -1.80 -3.80
N ILE A 38 4.28 -1.36 -3.17
CA ILE A 38 4.21 -0.61 -1.92
C ILE A 38 3.89 0.84 -2.28
N LEU A 39 2.74 1.32 -1.83
CA LEU A 39 2.25 2.66 -2.10
C LEU A 39 2.53 3.54 -0.90
N VAL A 40 3.18 4.68 -1.11
CA VAL A 40 3.41 5.70 -0.09
C VAL A 40 2.76 7.00 -0.54
N GLY A 41 1.69 7.40 0.15
CA GLY A 41 1.05 8.70 0.01
C GLY A 41 1.80 9.75 0.85
N GLY A 42 2.15 10.87 0.22
CA GLY A 42 2.74 12.01 0.91
C GLY A 42 1.78 12.71 1.87
N PRO A 43 2.27 13.75 2.57
CA PRO A 43 1.43 14.60 3.41
C PRO A 43 0.30 15.26 2.59
N TYR A 44 -0.79 15.60 3.25
CA TYR A 44 -1.95 16.22 2.59
C TYR A 44 -2.67 17.20 3.51
N THR A 45 -3.46 18.09 2.92
CA THR A 45 -4.32 19.03 3.64
C THR A 45 -5.76 18.67 3.37
N ARG A 46 -6.57 18.53 4.42
CA ARG A 46 -8.00 18.28 4.30
C ARG A 46 -8.75 19.18 5.27
N ASP A 47 -9.81 19.82 4.80
CA ASP A 47 -10.67 20.66 5.65
C ASP A 47 -9.90 21.74 6.45
N LYS A 48 -8.79 22.25 5.86
CA LYS A 48 -7.82 23.20 6.45
C LYS A 48 -6.91 22.62 7.56
N GLU A 49 -6.98 21.32 7.81
CA GLU A 49 -6.07 20.61 8.70
C GLU A 49 -4.94 19.96 7.90
N GLU A 50 -3.70 20.15 8.37
CA GLU A 50 -2.54 19.49 7.80
C GLU A 50 -2.38 18.08 8.37
N HIS A 51 -2.18 17.10 7.49
CA HIS A 51 -1.88 15.72 7.83
C HIS A 51 -0.46 15.39 7.34
N PRO A 52 0.58 15.71 8.12
CA PRO A 52 1.96 15.64 7.68
C PRO A 52 2.51 14.20 7.63
N PHE A 53 1.78 13.23 8.19
CA PHE A 53 2.26 11.86 8.40
C PHE A 53 2.30 11.00 7.12
N GLY A 54 1.49 11.35 6.12
CA GLY A 54 1.32 10.53 4.91
C GLY A 54 0.52 9.24 5.17
N HIS A 55 0.64 8.28 4.25
CA HIS A 55 -0.05 6.98 4.33
C HIS A 55 0.73 5.89 3.59
N ALA A 56 0.54 4.63 3.97
CA ALA A 56 1.13 3.48 3.28
C ALA A 56 0.07 2.39 3.05
N ALA A 57 0.10 1.79 1.87
CA ALA A 57 -0.79 0.70 1.47
C ALA A 57 -0.03 -0.31 0.60
N LEU A 58 -0.59 -1.51 0.45
CA LEU A 58 -0.03 -2.55 -0.42
C LEU A 58 -1.01 -2.93 -1.52
N HIS A 59 -0.58 -2.78 -2.77
CA HIS A 59 -1.32 -3.22 -3.95
C HIS A 59 -0.72 -4.51 -4.49
N VAL A 60 -1.55 -5.50 -4.83
CA VAL A 60 -1.12 -6.81 -5.32
C VAL A 60 -1.94 -7.19 -6.55
N VAL A 61 -1.25 -7.63 -7.60
CA VAL A 61 -1.86 -8.11 -8.84
C VAL A 61 -1.38 -9.52 -9.14
N VAL A 62 -2.32 -10.45 -9.31
CA VAL A 62 -2.06 -11.83 -9.75
C VAL A 62 -3.29 -12.45 -10.40
N GLY A 63 -3.13 -13.00 -11.61
CA GLY A 63 -4.24 -13.59 -12.36
C GLY A 63 -5.32 -12.55 -12.69
N SER A 64 -6.52 -12.71 -12.13
CA SER A 64 -7.63 -11.75 -12.21
C SER A 64 -7.79 -10.89 -10.94
N LYS A 65 -6.95 -11.09 -9.92
CA LYS A 65 -6.98 -10.34 -8.67
C LYS A 65 -6.16 -9.06 -8.84
N ASP A 66 -6.80 -7.94 -8.54
CA ASP A 66 -6.24 -6.59 -8.45
C ASP A 66 -6.77 -6.03 -7.14
N ILE A 67 -5.94 -6.07 -6.09
CA ILE A 67 -6.37 -5.81 -4.72
C ILE A 67 -5.42 -4.84 -4.05
N THR A 68 -5.98 -3.77 -3.46
CA THR A 68 -5.22 -2.85 -2.61
C THR A 68 -5.67 -2.96 -1.16
N TYR A 69 -4.71 -3.20 -0.27
CA TYR A 69 -4.88 -3.28 1.16
C TYR A 69 -4.44 -1.97 1.81
N ASP A 70 -5.39 -1.30 2.43
CA ASP A 70 -5.23 0.02 3.02
C ASP A 70 -5.66 -0.06 4.50
N PHE A 71 -4.68 -0.07 5.40
CA PHE A 71 -4.93 -0.15 6.84
C PHE A 71 -4.74 1.22 7.50
N GLY A 72 -5.64 1.59 8.40
CA GLY A 72 -5.53 2.85 9.14
C GLY A 72 -6.61 3.04 10.20
N ARG A 73 -6.58 4.22 10.82
CA ARG A 73 -7.61 4.67 11.78
C ARG A 73 -8.82 5.25 11.06
N TYR A 74 -9.59 4.41 10.37
CA TYR A 74 -10.79 4.84 9.59
C TYR A 74 -12.12 4.72 10.36
N GLY A 75 -12.02 4.51 11.66
CA GLY A 75 -13.16 4.37 12.57
C GLY A 75 -13.12 5.42 13.67
N LYS A 76 -13.51 5.03 14.88
CA LYS A 76 -13.38 5.88 16.08
C LYS A 76 -11.91 6.08 16.44
N THR A 77 -11.54 7.29 16.81
CA THR A 77 -10.20 7.66 17.28
C THR A 77 -10.22 7.96 18.78
N TRP A 78 -9.05 7.86 19.41
CA TRP A 78 -8.83 8.23 20.80
C TRP A 78 -7.34 8.48 21.08
N GLY A 79 -7.01 8.74 22.34
CA GLY A 79 -5.65 9.03 22.78
C GLY A 79 -5.27 10.51 22.57
N THR A 80 -4.06 10.87 22.97
CA THR A 80 -3.56 12.23 22.77
C THR A 80 -3.45 12.52 21.27
N PHE A 81 -4.01 13.64 20.82
CA PHE A 81 -4.04 14.06 19.41
C PHE A 81 -4.75 13.08 18.46
N ASP A 82 -5.73 12.28 18.95
CA ASP A 82 -6.42 11.27 18.14
C ASP A 82 -5.45 10.30 17.44
N SER A 83 -4.32 10.03 18.11
CA SER A 83 -3.23 9.24 17.56
C SER A 83 -3.53 7.75 17.49
N GLU A 84 -4.45 7.27 18.32
CA GLU A 84 -4.94 5.90 18.35
C GLU A 84 -6.35 5.80 17.75
N GLY A 85 -6.79 4.58 17.44
CA GLY A 85 -8.13 4.36 16.95
C GLY A 85 -8.45 2.92 16.63
N GLU A 86 -9.67 2.69 16.13
CA GLU A 86 -10.04 1.38 15.59
C GLU A 86 -9.09 1.02 14.45
N GLY A 87 -8.51 -0.18 14.50
CA GLY A 87 -7.77 -0.74 13.38
C GLY A 87 -8.73 -1.13 12.28
N VAL A 88 -8.68 -0.43 11.14
CA VAL A 88 -9.58 -0.67 10.02
C VAL A 88 -8.78 -1.00 8.77
N LEU A 89 -9.11 -2.14 8.15
CA LEU A 89 -8.56 -2.55 6.86
C LEU A 89 -9.61 -2.32 5.77
N ASN A 90 -9.34 -1.37 4.86
CA ASN A 90 -10.03 -1.25 3.59
C ASN A 90 -9.38 -2.21 2.59
N VAL A 91 -10.19 -3.03 1.94
CA VAL A 91 -9.78 -3.89 0.83
C VAL A 91 -10.45 -3.37 -0.42
N TRP A 92 -9.66 -2.85 -1.35
CA TRP A 92 -10.13 -2.29 -2.61
C TRP A 92 -9.95 -3.31 -3.73
N THR A 93 -10.99 -3.53 -4.53
CA THR A 93 -10.96 -4.39 -5.73
C THR A 93 -10.83 -3.58 -7.02
N SER A 94 -10.52 -2.29 -6.89
CA SER A 94 -10.26 -1.38 -8.01
C SER A 94 -9.14 -0.42 -7.62
N PHE A 95 -7.94 -0.67 -8.13
CA PHE A 95 -6.80 0.23 -7.94
C PHE A 95 -7.09 1.66 -8.40
N LYS A 96 -7.84 1.82 -9.50
CA LYS A 96 -8.29 3.13 -9.99
C LYS A 96 -9.14 3.88 -8.96
N ALA A 97 -10.09 3.20 -8.31
CA ALA A 97 -10.93 3.81 -7.29
C ALA A 97 -10.12 4.22 -6.06
N TYR A 98 -9.16 3.37 -5.65
CA TYR A 98 -8.22 3.68 -4.58
C TYR A 98 -7.41 4.95 -4.90
N ILE A 99 -6.66 4.96 -6.01
CA ILE A 99 -5.82 6.11 -6.41
C ILE A 99 -6.65 7.38 -6.63
N SER A 100 -7.87 7.28 -7.17
CA SER A 100 -8.75 8.45 -7.27
C SER A 100 -9.13 9.02 -5.90
N GLY A 101 -9.29 8.16 -4.89
CA GLY A 101 -9.51 8.57 -3.50
C GLY A 101 -8.28 9.25 -2.92
N GLU A 102 -7.09 8.69 -3.14
CA GLU A 102 -5.80 9.28 -2.75
C GLU A 102 -5.65 10.69 -3.35
N ASN A 103 -5.78 10.81 -4.67
CA ASN A 103 -5.57 12.06 -5.39
C ASN A 103 -6.60 13.13 -5.01
N SER A 104 -7.81 12.74 -4.58
CA SER A 104 -8.83 13.68 -4.10
C SER A 104 -8.41 14.45 -2.84
N LEU A 105 -7.42 13.94 -2.10
CA LEU A 105 -6.80 14.61 -0.96
C LEU A 105 -5.70 15.60 -1.39
N GLY A 106 -5.45 15.76 -2.70
CA GLY A 106 -4.36 16.57 -3.22
C GLY A 106 -2.96 15.98 -2.98
N ARG A 107 -2.88 14.72 -2.54
CA ARG A 107 -1.59 14.05 -2.30
C ARG A 107 -1.03 13.40 -3.55
N THR A 108 0.29 13.38 -3.63
CA THR A 108 1.02 12.50 -4.54
C THR A 108 1.25 11.17 -3.83
N THR A 109 0.91 10.04 -4.46
CA THR A 109 1.36 8.72 -3.97
C THR A 109 2.41 8.13 -4.89
N THR A 110 3.48 7.63 -4.29
CA THR A 110 4.60 6.98 -4.95
C THR A 110 4.43 5.47 -4.82
N GLY A 111 4.49 4.74 -5.93
CA GLY A 111 4.42 3.28 -5.94
C GLY A 111 5.77 2.65 -6.21
N PHE A 112 6.16 1.68 -5.38
CA PHE A 112 7.38 0.89 -5.51
C PHE A 112 7.02 -0.55 -5.88
N VAL A 113 7.19 -0.89 -7.16
CA VAL A 113 6.77 -2.18 -7.72
C VAL A 113 7.86 -3.21 -7.54
N TYR A 114 7.44 -4.40 -7.15
CA TYR A 114 8.24 -5.61 -7.05
C TYR A 114 7.56 -6.73 -7.85
N PHE A 115 8.20 -7.19 -8.92
CA PHE A 115 7.73 -8.36 -9.65
C PHE A 115 7.94 -9.63 -8.82
N LEU A 116 6.91 -10.46 -8.83
CA LEU A 116 6.81 -11.71 -8.07
C LEU A 116 6.41 -12.83 -9.02
N ASP A 117 6.71 -14.07 -8.63
CA ASP A 117 5.99 -15.21 -9.17
C ASP A 117 4.54 -15.22 -8.63
N SER A 118 3.67 -15.96 -9.31
CA SER A 118 2.24 -16.00 -8.95
C SER A 118 1.98 -16.60 -7.57
N ALA A 119 2.74 -17.63 -7.16
CA ALA A 119 2.54 -18.27 -5.86
C ALA A 119 2.89 -17.33 -4.71
N THR A 120 3.99 -16.56 -4.86
CA THR A 120 4.40 -15.54 -3.90
C THR A 120 3.37 -14.42 -3.80
N ALA A 121 2.85 -13.92 -4.93
CA ALA A 121 1.79 -12.90 -4.91
C ALA A 121 0.49 -13.41 -4.28
N GLU A 122 0.11 -14.67 -4.54
CA GLU A 122 -1.03 -15.31 -3.86
C GLU A 122 -0.80 -15.48 -2.36
N ALA A 123 0.43 -15.75 -1.91
CA ALA A 123 0.76 -15.83 -0.50
C ALA A 123 0.59 -14.47 0.21
N VAL A 124 0.95 -13.35 -0.46
CA VAL A 124 0.68 -12.00 0.05
C VAL A 124 -0.82 -11.79 0.22
N ILE A 125 -1.64 -12.17 -0.76
CA ILE A 125 -3.11 -12.09 -0.66
C ILE A 125 -3.63 -12.95 0.49
N ALA A 126 -3.16 -14.19 0.61
CA ALA A 126 -3.57 -15.12 1.65
C ALA A 126 -3.24 -14.60 3.07
N HIS A 127 -2.13 -13.86 3.22
CA HIS A 127 -1.80 -13.19 4.48
C HIS A 127 -2.90 -12.21 4.90
N PHE A 128 -3.36 -11.34 3.99
CA PHE A 128 -4.43 -10.39 4.29
C PHE A 128 -5.80 -11.06 4.42
N ASP A 129 -6.07 -12.13 3.66
CA ASP A 129 -7.29 -12.92 3.84
C ASP A 129 -7.35 -13.50 5.27
N GLY A 130 -6.21 -13.94 5.81
CA GLY A 130 -6.08 -14.35 7.21
C GLY A 130 -6.39 -13.23 8.21
N ILE A 131 -5.99 -11.98 7.91
CA ILE A 131 -6.33 -10.81 8.73
C ILE A 131 -7.84 -10.52 8.65
N VAL A 132 -8.42 -10.54 7.45
CA VAL A 132 -9.86 -10.29 7.22
C VAL A 132 -10.73 -11.39 7.84
N ALA A 133 -10.23 -12.63 7.92
CA ALA A 133 -10.92 -13.72 8.60
C ALA A 133 -11.14 -13.42 10.09
N GLN A 134 -10.24 -12.67 10.72
CA GLN A 134 -10.31 -12.28 12.13
C GLN A 134 -11.16 -11.03 12.40
N LYS A 135 -11.75 -10.40 11.39
CA LYS A 135 -12.52 -9.16 11.55
C LYS A 135 -13.55 -9.25 12.68
N LYS A 136 -13.68 -8.16 13.44
CA LYS A 136 -14.81 -7.94 14.36
C LYS A 136 -16.09 -7.66 13.58
N GLU A 137 -16.00 -6.87 12.52
CA GLU A 137 -17.15 -6.34 11.79
C GLU A 137 -16.79 -6.07 10.32
N LEU A 138 -17.73 -6.34 9.40
CA LEU A 138 -17.73 -5.75 8.07
C LEU A 138 -18.59 -4.48 8.12
N ARG A 139 -17.94 -3.32 8.22
CA ARG A 139 -18.62 -2.04 8.45
C ARG A 139 -19.23 -1.45 7.19
N ARG A 140 -18.61 -1.68 6.03
CA ARG A 140 -19.10 -1.17 4.75
C ARG A 140 -18.65 -2.08 3.62
N LYS A 141 -19.54 -2.32 2.66
CA LYS A 141 -19.20 -2.96 1.38
C LYS A 141 -19.77 -2.14 0.23
N THR A 142 -18.96 -1.90 -0.78
CA THR A 142 -19.32 -1.22 -2.03
C THR A 142 -18.93 -2.11 -3.21
N ALA A 143 -19.20 -1.65 -4.43
CA ALA A 143 -18.78 -2.36 -5.64
C ALA A 143 -17.26 -2.44 -5.80
N THR A 144 -16.51 -1.51 -5.20
CA THR A 144 -15.05 -1.37 -5.40
C THR A 144 -14.24 -1.54 -4.11
N SER A 145 -14.90 -1.68 -2.96
CA SER A 145 -14.19 -1.82 -1.68
C SER A 145 -15.04 -2.47 -0.58
N ALA A 146 -14.35 -3.07 0.39
CA ALA A 146 -14.93 -3.51 1.66
C ALA A 146 -14.10 -2.97 2.82
N ARG A 147 -14.76 -2.59 3.91
CA ARG A 147 -14.15 -2.02 5.12
C ARG A 147 -14.35 -2.95 6.30
N TYR A 148 -13.25 -3.49 6.80
CA TYR A 148 -13.23 -4.45 7.90
C TYR A 148 -12.64 -3.82 9.16
N VAL A 149 -13.35 -3.94 10.27
CA VAL A 149 -12.87 -3.54 11.59
C VAL A 149 -12.15 -4.73 12.20
N LEU A 150 -10.91 -4.54 12.61
CA LEU A 150 -10.06 -5.61 13.11
C LEU A 150 -10.07 -5.69 14.63
N PRO A 151 -9.70 -6.85 15.21
CA PRO A 151 -9.57 -6.99 16.65
C PRO A 151 -8.54 -6.04 17.26
N SER A 152 -7.38 -5.92 16.61
CA SER A 152 -6.29 -5.06 17.04
C SER A 152 -6.54 -3.61 16.67
N ASN A 153 -6.33 -2.72 17.65
CA ASN A 153 -6.47 -1.28 17.46
C ASN A 153 -5.29 -0.72 16.66
N TYR A 154 -5.53 0.39 15.96
CA TYR A 154 -4.48 1.19 15.36
C TYR A 154 -3.65 1.82 16.49
N HIS A 155 -2.33 1.72 16.39
CA HIS A 155 -1.38 2.38 17.27
C HIS A 155 -0.30 3.06 16.43
N PRO A 156 0.02 4.35 16.68
CA PRO A 156 0.79 5.19 15.76
C PRO A 156 2.22 4.70 15.53
N THR A 157 2.80 3.90 16.43
CA THR A 157 4.18 3.41 16.35
C THR A 157 4.31 1.90 16.14
N THR A 158 3.25 1.11 16.31
CA THR A 158 3.36 -0.37 16.33
C THR A 158 2.41 -1.08 15.38
N ASN A 159 1.12 -0.72 15.37
CA ASN A 159 0.11 -1.29 14.48
C ASN A 159 -0.52 -0.18 13.65
N ASN A 160 0.14 0.21 12.57
CA ASN A 160 -0.28 1.31 11.71
C ASN A 160 -0.18 0.95 10.22
N CYS A 161 -0.53 1.91 9.35
CA CYS A 161 -0.51 1.73 7.89
C CYS A 161 0.85 1.22 7.38
N THR A 162 1.95 1.78 7.88
CA THR A 162 3.32 1.42 7.51
C THR A 162 3.69 0.02 8.00
N THR A 163 3.46 -0.30 9.27
CA THR A 163 3.87 -1.60 9.83
C THR A 163 3.07 -2.75 9.22
N VAL A 164 1.76 -2.56 8.98
CA VAL A 164 0.92 -3.55 8.29
C VAL A 164 1.32 -3.72 6.82
N THR A 165 1.65 -2.63 6.13
CA THR A 165 2.16 -2.69 4.74
C THR A 165 3.49 -3.45 4.67
N ILE A 166 4.42 -3.18 5.59
CA ILE A 166 5.70 -3.89 5.68
C ILE A 166 5.48 -5.37 5.96
N ALA A 167 4.60 -5.72 6.91
CA ALA A 167 4.29 -7.10 7.24
C ALA A 167 3.79 -7.90 6.03
N GLY A 168 2.87 -7.32 5.24
CA GLY A 168 2.41 -7.93 3.99
C GLY A 168 3.51 -8.03 2.94
N ALA A 169 4.32 -6.99 2.75
CA ALA A 169 5.41 -6.98 1.77
C ALA A 169 6.50 -8.02 2.08
N LYS A 170 6.78 -8.29 3.36
CA LYS A 170 7.77 -9.30 3.80
C LYS A 170 7.39 -10.72 3.39
N ILE A 171 6.11 -11.00 3.14
CA ILE A 171 5.66 -12.30 2.61
C ILE A 171 6.29 -12.62 1.25
N SER A 172 6.74 -11.60 0.50
CA SER A 172 7.46 -11.80 -0.76
C SER A 172 8.84 -12.47 -0.61
N GLY A 173 9.37 -12.57 0.62
CA GLY A 173 10.74 -13.04 0.88
C GLY A 173 11.84 -12.07 0.45
N LYS A 174 11.50 -10.94 -0.18
CA LYS A 174 12.48 -9.90 -0.53
C LYS A 174 12.92 -9.14 0.73
N PRO A 175 14.19 -8.71 0.85
CA PRO A 175 14.68 -7.89 1.97
C PRO A 175 14.15 -6.43 1.89
N ILE A 176 12.84 -6.27 2.09
CA ILE A 176 12.14 -4.96 2.00
C ILE A 176 12.66 -3.97 3.06
N VAL A 177 12.89 -4.45 4.29
CA VAL A 177 13.41 -3.64 5.40
C VAL A 177 14.92 -3.78 5.43
N GLN A 178 15.64 -2.73 5.04
CA GLN A 178 17.11 -2.71 5.03
C GLN A 178 17.62 -1.52 5.84
N ASN A 179 18.52 -1.77 6.79
CA ASN A 179 19.15 -0.75 7.63
C ASN A 179 18.16 0.24 8.27
N PRO A 180 17.09 -0.22 8.96
CA PRO A 180 16.02 0.65 9.43
C PRO A 180 16.49 1.76 10.39
N SER A 181 17.60 1.55 11.12
CA SER A 181 18.22 2.57 11.97
C SER A 181 18.67 3.82 11.21
N LYS A 182 19.06 3.68 9.93
CA LYS A 182 19.45 4.80 9.06
C LYS A 182 18.24 5.62 8.61
N TYR A 183 17.05 5.01 8.57
CA TYR A 183 15.87 5.63 7.99
C TYR A 183 14.80 6.01 9.01
N SER A 184 14.85 5.50 10.24
CA SER A 184 13.92 5.78 11.35
C SER A 184 14.09 7.20 11.94
N GLU A 185 13.98 8.23 11.12
CA GLU A 185 14.12 9.64 11.50
C GLU A 185 12.82 10.26 12.01
N MET A 186 11.70 9.53 11.91
CA MET A 186 10.35 9.98 12.20
C MET A 186 9.93 11.16 11.31
N ARG A 187 10.23 11.06 10.01
CA ARG A 187 9.85 12.08 9.01
C ARG A 187 8.33 12.27 8.99
N GLY A 188 7.91 13.53 8.95
CA GLY A 188 6.50 13.92 9.01
C GLY A 188 5.98 14.25 10.41
N LEU A 189 6.72 13.91 11.48
CA LEU A 189 6.39 14.36 12.84
C LEU A 189 7.03 15.72 13.14
N SER A 190 6.31 16.57 13.87
CA SER A 190 6.84 17.78 14.53
C SER A 190 7.81 17.41 15.66
N PHE A 191 8.53 18.40 16.21
CA PHE A 191 9.48 18.16 17.30
C PHE A 191 8.82 17.50 18.53
N LEU A 192 7.65 18.00 18.94
CA LEU A 192 6.93 17.48 20.10
C LEU A 192 6.43 16.04 19.86
N GLU A 193 5.89 15.78 18.66
CA GLU A 193 5.45 14.44 18.27
C GLU A 193 6.61 13.45 18.18
N ARG A 194 7.79 13.88 17.70
CA ARG A 194 9.00 13.02 17.71
C ARG A 194 9.42 12.67 19.12
N GLN A 195 9.39 13.62 20.04
CA GLN A 195 9.74 13.36 21.45
C GLN A 195 8.74 12.41 22.10
N ALA A 196 7.44 12.57 21.83
CA ALA A 196 6.41 11.63 22.28
C ALA A 196 6.58 10.24 21.66
N ALA A 197 6.87 10.13 20.36
CA ALA A 197 7.07 8.84 19.70
C ALA A 197 8.29 8.09 20.22
N ARG A 198 9.35 8.80 20.66
CA ARG A 198 10.55 8.19 21.25
C ARG A 198 10.28 7.49 22.58
N THR A 199 9.24 7.89 23.32
CA THR A 199 8.88 7.23 24.59
C THR A 199 7.96 6.02 24.39
N GLN A 200 7.47 5.81 23.17
CA GLN A 200 6.62 4.68 22.83
C GLN A 200 7.42 3.46 22.38
N THR A 201 6.77 2.29 22.43
CA THR A 201 7.30 1.04 21.89
C THR A 201 7.57 1.17 20.40
N LYS A 202 8.75 0.72 19.96
CA LYS A 202 9.13 0.68 18.55
C LYS A 202 8.65 -0.63 17.90
N PRO A 203 8.34 -0.63 16.60
CA PRO A 203 8.05 -1.87 15.89
C PRO A 203 9.35 -2.67 15.73
N GLN A 204 9.23 -3.98 15.56
CA GLN A 204 10.39 -4.86 15.35
C GLN A 204 11.22 -4.45 14.12
N ASP A 205 10.55 -4.01 13.05
CA ASP A 205 11.19 -3.56 11.81
C ASP A 205 11.75 -2.12 11.91
N GLY A 206 11.58 -1.44 13.04
CA GLY A 206 12.11 -0.10 13.31
C GLY A 206 11.45 1.06 12.54
N ILE A 207 10.74 0.79 11.44
CA ILE A 207 10.09 1.79 10.60
C ILE A 207 8.57 1.78 10.82
N PHE A 208 8.01 2.94 11.15
CA PHE A 208 6.57 3.12 11.32
C PHE A 208 6.02 4.38 10.64
N MET A 209 6.88 5.26 10.10
CA MET A 209 6.46 6.46 9.37
C MET A 209 6.45 6.20 7.86
N PRO A 210 5.40 6.60 7.13
CA PRO A 210 5.35 6.49 5.66
C PRO A 210 6.53 7.15 4.95
N ALA A 211 6.93 8.36 5.37
CA ALA A 211 8.06 9.07 4.75
C ALA A 211 9.42 8.40 5.03
N ASP A 212 9.58 7.75 6.19
CA ASP A 212 10.77 6.94 6.49
C ASP A 212 10.78 5.66 5.65
N LEU A 213 9.62 5.00 5.49
CA LEU A 213 9.47 3.86 4.59
C LEU A 213 9.85 4.25 3.16
N GLN A 214 9.38 5.39 2.64
CA GLN A 214 9.75 5.85 1.31
C GLN A 214 11.27 6.06 1.17
N ALA A 215 11.89 6.77 2.11
CA ALA A 215 13.33 7.01 2.09
C ALA A 215 14.12 5.69 2.15
N MET A 216 13.64 4.71 2.94
CA MET A 216 14.22 3.38 3.01
C MET A 216 14.10 2.64 1.68
N LEU A 217 12.93 2.62 1.04
CA LEU A 217 12.71 1.94 -0.25
C LEU A 217 13.54 2.57 -1.37
N GLU A 218 13.67 3.90 -1.38
CA GLU A 218 14.53 4.63 -2.34
C GLU A 218 16.01 4.33 -2.13
N GLY A 219 16.44 4.11 -0.88
CA GLY A 219 17.81 3.78 -0.53
C GLY A 219 18.13 2.28 -0.49
N ASN A 220 17.15 1.40 -0.71
CA ASN A 220 17.34 -0.04 -0.62
C ASN A 220 18.10 -0.56 -1.85
N THR A 221 19.28 -1.13 -1.61
CA THR A 221 20.16 -1.67 -2.66
C THR A 221 20.09 -3.19 -2.77
N GLU A 222 19.56 -3.88 -1.76
CA GLU A 222 19.46 -5.35 -1.73
C GLU A 222 18.18 -5.86 -2.40
N ALA A 223 17.05 -5.19 -2.13
CA ALA A 223 15.78 -5.37 -2.83
C ALA A 223 15.37 -4.05 -3.47
N HIS A 224 16.12 -3.63 -4.49
CA HIS A 224 15.70 -2.48 -5.29
C HIS A 224 14.36 -2.79 -5.96
N TYR A 225 13.47 -1.80 -6.00
CA TYR A 225 12.21 -1.92 -6.70
C TYR A 225 12.46 -2.05 -8.21
N ASP A 226 11.60 -2.79 -8.91
CA ASP A 226 11.69 -2.99 -10.36
C ASP A 226 11.17 -1.76 -11.12
N LYS A 227 10.21 -1.04 -10.53
CA LYS A 227 9.62 0.15 -11.12
C LYS A 227 9.14 1.13 -10.04
N LYS A 228 9.34 2.42 -10.30
CA LYS A 228 8.75 3.52 -9.53
C LYS A 228 7.60 4.15 -10.31
N ASN A 229 6.43 4.25 -9.70
CA ASN A 229 5.28 4.95 -10.25
C ASN A 229 4.98 6.20 -9.41
N VAL A 230 4.39 7.21 -10.04
CA VAL A 230 3.90 8.42 -9.37
C VAL A 230 2.46 8.65 -9.80
N TYR A 231 1.57 8.75 -8.82
CA TYR A 231 0.14 8.95 -9.02
C TYR A 231 -0.26 10.34 -8.51
N LYS A 232 -0.97 11.11 -9.35
CA LYS A 232 -1.44 12.47 -9.11
C LYS A 232 -2.81 12.68 -9.73
#